data_AF-A0A1I4XRX4-F1
#
_entry.id   AF-A0A1I4XRX4-F1
#
_cell.length_a   1.000
_cell.length_b   1.000
_cell.length_c   1.000
_cell.angle_alpha   90.00
_cell.angle_beta   90.00
_cell.angle_gamma   90.00
#
_symmetry.space_group_name_H-M   'P 1'
#
loop_
_entity.id
_entity.type
_entity.pdbx_description
1 polymer ?
#
loop_
_entity_poly.entity_id
_entity_poly.type
_entity_poly.pdbx_seq_one_letter_code
_entity_poly.pdbx_strand_id
1 'polypeptide(L)'
;MTTPTLERPAPTVVPEHRPAAPERQAPAVRPGSRRVRSALWWAACLTCGGLVGLVLAIVGTLRGRAPSRLRRGVVAAGTAVQLASGACFAVAGSEGDGGLWETTRVVVNAPVSGAALLYGVGKGGEVHQGGNGTTAVVLDGGVVRAGTMFGTVFLTDQRMEADSPRTQGLAEHEARHADQWAAFSLVGGPAAFPALYAVDEAFFPGAFNHFERQAGLDDGGYDTPSDCPSIAGQLTLVSLGLVSASALVARRRLRGPSPASTGSKDFPRSAS
;
A
#
# COMPACT_ATOMS: atom_id res chain seq x y z
N MET A 1 -75.47 -39.49 -7.07
CA MET A 1 -74.65 -40.14 -6.04
C MET A 1 -73.37 -39.33 -5.90
N THR A 2 -73.31 -38.44 -4.92
CA THR A 2 -72.18 -37.55 -4.63
C THR A 2 -71.67 -37.91 -3.23
N THR A 3 -70.45 -38.41 -3.16
CA THR A 3 -69.80 -38.88 -1.93
C THR A 3 -69.32 -37.67 -1.13
N PRO A 4 -69.66 -37.54 0.17
CA PRO A 4 -69.21 -36.42 0.98
C PRO A 4 -67.74 -36.59 1.32
N THR A 5 -66.92 -35.60 0.97
CA THR A 5 -65.49 -35.54 1.29
C THR A 5 -65.36 -35.11 2.75
N LEU A 6 -64.87 -36.01 3.60
CA LEU A 6 -64.67 -35.77 5.03
C LEU A 6 -63.40 -34.93 5.22
N GLU A 7 -63.56 -33.63 5.49
CA GLU A 7 -62.43 -32.75 5.85
C GLU A 7 -61.83 -33.17 7.19
N ARG A 8 -60.55 -33.52 7.17
CA ARG A 8 -59.78 -33.88 8.35
C ARG A 8 -59.22 -32.59 8.97
N PRO A 9 -59.55 -32.26 10.24
CA PRO A 9 -59.04 -31.07 10.89
C PRO A 9 -57.51 -31.13 11.04
N ALA A 10 -56.86 -30.00 10.80
CA ALA A 10 -55.41 -29.86 10.88
C ALA A 10 -54.90 -30.14 12.31
N PRO A 11 -53.74 -30.81 12.47
CA PRO A 11 -53.20 -31.12 13.79
C PRO A 11 -52.85 -29.83 14.53
N THR A 12 -53.42 -29.67 15.73
CA THR A 12 -53.08 -28.61 16.67
C THR A 12 -51.64 -28.82 17.13
N VAL A 13 -50.71 -28.04 16.57
CA VAL A 13 -49.31 -28.02 17.02
C VAL A 13 -49.27 -27.34 18.38
N VAL A 14 -49.12 -28.15 19.44
CA VAL A 14 -48.86 -27.64 20.79
C VAL A 14 -47.43 -27.06 20.79
N PRO A 15 -47.24 -25.78 21.12
CA PRO A 15 -45.91 -25.18 21.15
C PRO A 15 -45.08 -25.86 22.24
N GLU A 16 -44.04 -26.59 21.83
CA GLU A 16 -43.09 -27.23 22.71
C GLU A 16 -42.33 -26.15 23.50
N HIS A 17 -42.56 -26.11 24.80
CA HIS A 17 -41.98 -25.12 25.70
C HIS A 17 -40.49 -25.42 25.87
N ARG A 18 -39.66 -24.89 24.97
CA ARG A 18 -38.21 -25.05 25.01
C ARG A 18 -37.67 -24.31 26.23
N PRO A 19 -37.04 -24.99 27.22
CA PRO A 19 -36.50 -24.32 28.39
C PRO A 19 -35.49 -23.26 27.96
N ALA A 20 -35.64 -22.05 28.51
CA ALA A 20 -34.76 -20.94 28.24
C ALA A 20 -33.32 -21.37 28.54
N ALA A 21 -32.49 -21.45 27.50
CA ALA A 21 -31.08 -21.76 27.67
C ALA A 21 -30.49 -20.73 28.63
N PRO A 22 -29.71 -21.15 29.65
CA PRO A 22 -29.16 -20.25 30.64
C PRO A 22 -28.40 -19.14 29.92
N GLU A 23 -28.75 -17.90 30.24
CA GLU A 23 -28.17 -16.70 29.66
C GLU A 23 -26.65 -16.76 29.90
N ARG A 24 -25.92 -17.07 28.83
CA ARG A 24 -24.47 -17.27 28.87
C ARG A 24 -23.86 -15.90 29.20
N GLN A 25 -23.59 -15.65 30.48
CA GLN A 25 -22.91 -14.43 30.92
C GLN A 25 -21.59 -14.34 30.14
N ALA A 26 -21.51 -13.33 29.26
CA ALA A 26 -20.32 -13.11 28.47
C ALA A 26 -19.14 -12.85 29.41
N PRO A 27 -18.00 -13.53 29.24
CA PRO A 27 -16.88 -13.39 30.15
C PRO A 27 -16.48 -11.92 30.26
N ALA A 28 -16.40 -11.42 31.50
CA ALA A 28 -16.04 -10.04 31.80
C ALA A 28 -14.65 -9.73 31.20
N VAL A 29 -14.62 -8.91 30.17
CA VAL A 29 -13.38 -8.52 29.50
C VAL A 29 -12.59 -7.61 30.44
N ARG A 30 -11.42 -8.07 30.90
CA ARG A 30 -10.52 -7.26 31.75
C ARG A 30 -10.17 -5.94 31.04
N PRO A 31 -10.32 -4.77 31.71
CA PRO A 31 -10.13 -3.46 31.09
C PRO A 31 -8.75 -3.26 30.44
N GLY A 32 -7.69 -3.84 31.01
CA GLY A 32 -6.31 -3.74 30.47
C GLY A 32 -6.15 -4.30 29.04
N SER A 33 -6.93 -5.32 28.68
CA SER A 33 -6.83 -5.97 27.36
C SER A 33 -7.24 -5.07 26.19
N ARG A 34 -8.05 -4.03 26.44
CA ARG A 34 -8.52 -3.12 25.38
C ARG A 34 -7.44 -2.12 24.99
N ARG A 35 -6.68 -1.59 25.96
CA ARG A 35 -5.60 -0.63 25.71
C ARG A 35 -4.46 -1.28 24.92
N VAL A 36 -4.03 -2.48 25.34
CA VAL A 36 -2.98 -3.24 24.64
C VAL A 36 -3.36 -3.55 23.20
N ARG A 37 -4.59 -4.05 22.97
CA ARG A 37 -5.07 -4.33 21.60
C ARG A 37 -5.13 -3.08 20.72
N SER A 38 -5.47 -1.93 21.29
CA SER A 38 -5.51 -0.67 20.54
C SER A 38 -4.10 -0.18 20.20
N ALA A 39 -3.16 -0.26 21.15
CA ALA A 39 -1.76 0.10 20.92
C ALA A 39 -1.11 -0.79 19.84
N LEU A 40 -1.32 -2.11 19.90
CA LEU A 40 -0.83 -3.04 18.87
C LEU A 40 -1.44 -2.74 17.50
N TRP A 41 -2.73 -2.41 17.45
CA TRP A 41 -3.40 -2.00 16.22
C TRP A 41 -2.81 -0.71 15.64
N TRP A 42 -2.54 0.28 16.48
CA TRP A 42 -1.92 1.55 16.07
C TRP A 42 -0.50 1.35 15.55
N ALA A 43 0.31 0.55 16.25
CA ALA A 43 1.66 0.21 15.82
C ALA A 43 1.66 -0.48 14.45
N ALA A 44 0.79 -1.48 14.24
CA ALA A 44 0.65 -2.16 12.97
C ALA A 44 0.22 -1.21 11.83
N CYS A 45 -0.66 -0.23 12.13
CA CYS A 45 -1.06 0.78 11.14
C CYS A 45 0.07 1.77 10.83
N LEU A 46 0.89 2.13 11.81
CA LEU A 46 2.08 2.96 11.62
C LEU A 46 3.10 2.26 10.71
N THR A 47 3.38 0.98 10.95
CA THR A 47 4.28 0.18 10.11
C THR A 47 3.74 0.07 8.68
N CYS A 48 2.46 -0.25 8.50
CA CYS A 48 1.88 -0.44 7.17
C CYS A 48 1.64 0.85 6.36
N GLY A 49 1.28 1.95 7.01
CA GLY A 49 0.79 3.16 6.35
C GLY A 49 1.42 4.45 6.83
N GLY A 50 2.53 4.38 7.57
CA GLY A 50 3.20 5.54 8.14
C GLY A 50 2.31 6.33 9.09
N LEU A 51 2.62 7.62 9.25
CA LEU A 51 1.87 8.56 10.07
C LEU A 51 0.41 8.67 9.64
N VAL A 52 0.11 8.63 8.34
CA VAL A 52 -1.27 8.67 7.83
C VAL A 52 -2.06 7.44 8.33
N GLY A 53 -1.47 6.25 8.23
CA GLY A 53 -2.07 5.01 8.74
C GLY A 53 -2.38 5.07 10.24
N LEU A 54 -1.43 5.58 11.03
CA LEU A 54 -1.57 5.77 12.48
C LEU A 54 -2.72 6.73 12.82
N VAL A 55 -2.77 7.91 12.20
CA VAL A 55 -3.82 8.91 12.44
C VAL A 55 -5.20 8.34 12.13
N LEU A 56 -5.35 7.65 10.99
CA LEU A 56 -6.62 7.00 10.63
C LEU A 56 -7.02 5.91 11.63
N ALA A 57 -6.06 5.20 12.20
CA ALA A 57 -6.32 4.19 13.23
C ALA A 57 -6.79 4.83 14.55
N ILE A 58 -6.11 5.88 15.02
CA ILE A 58 -6.47 6.62 16.24
C ILE A 58 -7.88 7.21 16.11
N VAL A 59 -8.15 7.94 15.03
CA VAL A 59 -9.48 8.54 14.78
C VAL A 59 -10.57 7.46 14.72
N GLY A 60 -10.28 6.32 14.10
CA GLY A 60 -11.20 5.18 14.08
C GLY A 60 -11.51 4.64 15.49
N THR A 61 -10.48 4.48 16.32
CA THR A 61 -10.63 4.04 17.72
C THR A 61 -11.42 5.05 18.56
N LEU A 62 -11.12 6.35 18.45
CA LEU A 62 -11.82 7.41 19.18
C LEU A 62 -13.31 7.49 18.80
N ARG A 63 -13.64 7.18 17.54
CA ARG A 63 -15.03 7.11 17.04
C ARG A 63 -15.75 5.79 17.39
N GLY A 64 -15.10 4.88 18.14
CA GLY A 64 -15.68 3.58 18.50
C GLY A 64 -15.89 2.64 17.30
N ARG A 65 -15.29 2.92 16.14
CA ARG A 65 -15.45 2.10 14.94
C ARG A 65 -14.49 0.93 14.98
N ALA A 66 -15.03 -0.28 15.10
CA ALA A 66 -14.23 -1.48 14.94
C ALA A 66 -13.76 -1.63 13.48
N PRO A 67 -12.47 -1.88 13.22
CA PRO A 67 -12.01 -2.16 11.86
C PRO A 67 -12.64 -3.46 11.35
N SER A 68 -12.94 -3.51 10.05
CA SER A 68 -13.43 -4.73 9.40
C SER A 68 -12.42 -5.88 9.56
N ARG A 69 -12.90 -7.13 9.48
CA ARG A 69 -12.02 -8.32 9.55
C ARG A 69 -10.98 -8.30 8.43
N LEU A 70 -11.39 -7.92 7.22
CA LEU A 70 -10.50 -7.79 6.06
C LEU A 70 -9.38 -6.76 6.33
N ARG A 71 -9.73 -5.56 6.81
CA ARG A 71 -8.73 -4.52 7.10
C ARG A 71 -7.72 -4.99 8.14
N ARG A 72 -8.18 -5.68 9.18
CA ARG A 72 -7.29 -6.26 10.20
C ARG A 72 -6.35 -7.31 9.61
N GLY A 73 -6.88 -8.20 8.78
CA GLY A 73 -6.08 -9.23 8.10
C GLY A 73 -4.98 -8.62 7.23
N VAL A 74 -5.33 -7.63 6.39
CA VAL A 74 -4.36 -6.96 5.50
C VAL A 74 -3.27 -6.24 6.29
N VAL A 75 -3.64 -5.46 7.32
CA VAL A 75 -2.64 -4.73 8.13
C VAL A 75 -1.74 -5.71 8.90
N ALA A 76 -2.29 -6.78 9.46
CA ALA A 76 -1.50 -7.78 10.18
C ALA A 76 -0.52 -8.52 9.24
N ALA A 77 -0.98 -8.94 8.06
CA ALA A 77 -0.13 -9.58 7.06
C ALA A 77 0.98 -8.63 6.58
N GLY A 78 0.64 -7.37 6.26
CA GLY A 78 1.63 -6.36 5.86
C GLY A 78 2.66 -6.08 6.95
N THR A 79 2.24 -6.02 8.21
CA THR A 79 3.16 -5.83 9.36
C THR A 79 4.10 -7.02 9.50
N ALA A 80 3.58 -8.25 9.37
CA ALA A 80 4.40 -9.45 9.46
C ALA A 80 5.46 -9.52 8.36
N VAL A 81 5.09 -9.19 7.12
CA VAL A 81 6.04 -9.11 5.98
C VAL A 81 7.11 -8.05 6.26
N GLN A 82 6.73 -6.85 6.70
CA GLN A 82 7.70 -5.79 6.96
C GLN A 82 8.67 -6.14 8.09
N LEU A 83 8.19 -6.74 9.17
CA LEU A 83 9.05 -7.18 10.27
C LEU A 83 10.01 -8.28 9.84
N ALA A 84 9.54 -9.25 9.05
CA ALA A 84 10.38 -10.32 8.53
C ALA A 84 11.48 -9.76 7.61
N SER A 85 11.12 -8.90 6.65
CA SER A 85 12.09 -8.28 5.74
C SER A 85 13.06 -7.36 6.48
N GLY A 86 12.58 -6.57 7.45
CA GLY A 86 13.44 -5.72 8.27
C GLY A 86 14.42 -6.52 9.14
N ALA A 87 13.99 -7.66 9.68
CA ALA A 87 14.87 -8.57 10.42
C ALA A 87 15.94 -9.19 9.50
N CYS A 88 15.58 -9.60 8.28
CA CYS A 88 16.55 -10.07 7.30
C CYS A 88 17.61 -9.00 6.97
N PHE A 89 17.19 -7.74 6.82
CA PHE A 89 18.11 -6.63 6.58
C PHE A 89 19.05 -6.39 7.77
N ALA A 90 18.51 -6.38 8.99
CA ALA A 90 19.30 -6.19 10.21
C ALA A 90 20.37 -7.27 10.42
N VAL A 91 20.06 -8.52 10.05
CA VAL A 91 21.04 -9.63 10.10
C VAL A 91 22.10 -9.51 9.02
N ALA A 92 21.74 -9.02 7.83
CA ALA A 92 22.68 -8.82 6.72
C ALA A 92 23.64 -7.63 6.94
N GLY A 93 23.32 -6.76 7.88
CA GLY A 93 24.21 -5.71 8.39
C GLY A 93 24.25 -4.45 7.54
N SER A 94 24.11 -3.31 8.20
CA SER A 94 24.82 -2.08 7.82
C SER A 94 25.57 -1.59 9.05
N GLU A 95 26.88 -1.78 9.09
CA GLU A 95 27.72 -1.06 10.05
C GLU A 95 27.92 0.34 9.49
N GLY A 96 27.41 1.34 10.18
CA GLY A 96 27.59 2.74 9.79
C GLY A 96 27.74 3.59 11.04
N ASP A 97 28.83 4.33 11.13
CA ASP A 97 29.09 5.34 12.17
C ASP A 97 28.28 6.64 11.93
N GLY A 98 27.12 6.50 11.29
CA GLY A 98 26.32 7.57 10.73
C GLY A 98 25.59 8.43 11.77
N GLY A 99 25.30 9.67 11.39
CA GLY A 99 24.46 10.56 12.19
C GLY A 99 23.02 10.06 12.36
N LEU A 100 22.25 10.70 13.25
CA LEU A 100 20.87 10.29 13.60
C LEU A 100 19.95 10.11 12.37
N TRP A 101 20.10 10.95 11.35
CA TRP A 101 19.32 10.83 10.12
C TRP A 101 19.64 9.56 9.33
N GLU A 102 20.92 9.22 9.19
CA GLU A 102 21.35 8.02 8.49
C GLU A 102 20.83 6.75 9.19
N THR A 103 20.94 6.69 10.52
CA THR A 103 20.33 5.61 11.31
C THR A 103 18.82 5.54 11.08
N THR A 104 18.13 6.69 11.09
CA THR A 104 16.69 6.75 10.87
C THR A 104 16.32 6.22 9.49
N ARG A 105 17.03 6.66 8.44
CA ARG A 105 16.85 6.23 7.06
C ARG A 105 17.01 4.72 6.93
N VAL A 106 18.08 4.15 7.49
CA VAL A 106 18.35 2.71 7.48
C VAL A 106 17.20 1.94 8.15
N VAL A 107 16.79 2.35 9.35
CA VAL A 107 15.72 1.67 10.11
C VAL A 107 14.38 1.72 9.38
N VAL A 108 14.01 2.89 8.86
CA VAL A 108 12.74 3.08 8.14
C VAL A 108 12.71 2.27 6.85
N ASN A 109 13.83 2.23 6.12
CA ASN A 109 13.92 1.52 4.84
C ASN A 109 14.15 0.02 4.99
N ALA A 110 14.60 -0.46 6.16
CA ALA A 110 14.96 -1.86 6.40
C ALA A 110 13.95 -2.89 5.87
N PRO A 111 12.61 -2.72 5.99
CA PRO A 111 11.65 -3.65 5.40
C PRO A 111 11.77 -3.77 3.88
N VAL A 112 11.89 -2.66 3.17
CA VAL A 112 11.96 -2.65 1.70
C VAL A 112 13.35 -3.08 1.24
N SER A 113 14.40 -2.58 1.89
CA SER A 113 15.78 -2.97 1.65
C SER A 113 15.98 -4.48 1.82
N GLY A 114 15.44 -5.08 2.89
CA GLY A 114 15.56 -6.51 3.14
C GLY A 114 14.87 -7.37 2.08
N ALA A 115 13.70 -6.94 1.60
CA ALA A 115 13.02 -7.62 0.50
C ALA A 115 13.83 -7.56 -0.81
N ALA A 116 14.39 -6.40 -1.14
CA ALA A 116 15.23 -6.21 -2.31
C ALA A 116 16.55 -7.01 -2.22
N LEU A 117 17.20 -7.01 -1.06
CA LEU A 117 18.42 -7.77 -0.82
C LEU A 117 18.17 -9.28 -0.93
N LEU A 118 17.11 -9.80 -0.30
CA LEU A 118 16.71 -11.21 -0.43
C LEU A 118 16.45 -11.59 -1.90
N TYR A 119 15.78 -10.72 -2.65
CA TYR A 119 15.55 -10.92 -4.07
C TYR A 119 16.85 -10.95 -4.86
N GLY A 120 17.71 -9.95 -4.68
CA GLY A 120 18.96 -9.81 -5.43
C GLY A 120 19.94 -10.95 -5.15
N VAL A 121 20.17 -11.26 -3.87
CA VAL A 121 21.00 -12.41 -3.46
C VAL A 121 20.40 -13.73 -3.92
N GLY A 122 19.07 -13.89 -3.84
CA GLY A 122 18.37 -15.08 -4.34
C GLY A 122 18.48 -15.27 -5.85
N LYS A 123 18.81 -14.20 -6.60
CA LYS A 123 19.13 -14.24 -8.03
C LYS A 123 20.62 -14.42 -8.33
N GLY A 124 21.45 -14.63 -7.30
CA GLY A 124 22.89 -14.78 -7.43
C GLY A 124 23.64 -13.47 -7.58
N GLY A 125 23.02 -12.33 -7.23
CA GLY A 125 23.64 -11.03 -7.39
C GLY A 125 24.82 -10.79 -6.45
N GLU A 126 25.81 -10.05 -6.93
CA GLU A 126 26.99 -9.63 -6.16
C GLU A 126 26.64 -8.40 -5.31
N VAL A 127 26.94 -8.46 -4.01
CA VAL A 127 26.59 -7.40 -3.05
C VAL A 127 27.79 -6.49 -2.83
N HIS A 128 27.60 -5.19 -3.04
CA HIS A 128 28.59 -4.15 -2.79
C HIS A 128 28.02 -3.12 -1.81
N GLN A 129 28.71 -2.89 -0.70
CA GLN A 129 28.31 -1.86 0.27
C GLN A 129 28.99 -0.53 -0.08
N GLY A 130 28.19 0.53 -0.17
CA GLY A 130 28.67 1.90 -0.35
C GLY A 130 28.94 2.58 1.00
N GLY A 131 29.92 3.48 1.03
CA GLY A 131 30.27 4.24 2.25
C GLY A 131 29.20 5.24 2.73
N ASN A 132 28.14 5.43 1.95
CA ASN A 132 27.03 6.33 2.27
C ASN A 132 25.78 5.58 2.77
N GLY A 133 25.93 4.33 3.22
CA GLY A 133 24.84 3.51 3.77
C GLY A 133 23.91 2.90 2.73
N THR A 134 24.25 2.98 1.43
CA THR A 134 23.56 2.25 0.36
C THR A 134 24.23 0.92 0.08
N THR A 135 23.47 -0.04 -0.44
CA THR A 135 23.97 -1.35 -0.87
C THR A 135 23.59 -1.57 -2.31
N ALA A 136 24.57 -1.70 -3.21
CA ALA A 136 24.33 -2.12 -4.58
C ALA A 136 24.29 -3.66 -4.66
N VAL A 137 23.36 -4.21 -5.43
CA VAL A 137 23.33 -5.63 -5.78
C VAL A 137 23.36 -5.73 -7.30
N VAL A 138 24.47 -6.25 -7.83
CA VAL A 138 24.72 -6.38 -9.26
C VAL A 138 24.16 -7.72 -9.76
N LEU A 139 23.28 -7.68 -10.76
CA LEU A 139 22.56 -8.84 -11.30
C LEU A 139 22.98 -9.11 -12.74
N ASP A 140 23.42 -10.33 -13.03
CA ASP A 140 23.82 -10.74 -14.40
C ASP A 140 22.64 -10.83 -15.39
N GLY A 141 21.42 -10.95 -14.88
CA GLY A 141 20.19 -11.17 -15.68
C GLY A 141 19.54 -9.90 -16.23
N GLY A 142 20.17 -8.75 -16.05
CA GLY A 142 19.62 -7.44 -16.40
C GLY A 142 18.57 -6.95 -15.40
N VAL A 143 18.45 -5.64 -15.28
CA VAL A 143 17.33 -4.96 -14.61
C VAL A 143 16.66 -4.01 -15.58
N VAL A 144 15.51 -3.45 -15.19
CA VAL A 144 14.88 -2.43 -16.02
C VAL A 144 15.72 -1.15 -15.95
N ARG A 145 16.26 -0.71 -17.10
CA ARG A 145 17.16 0.46 -17.24
C ARG A 145 18.51 0.24 -16.54
N ALA A 146 19.12 1.29 -15.98
CA ALA A 146 20.42 1.25 -15.30
C ALA A 146 20.36 0.70 -13.86
N GLY A 147 19.16 0.56 -13.30
CA GLY A 147 18.96 0.12 -11.93
C GLY A 147 17.64 0.59 -11.34
N THR A 148 17.34 0.13 -10.13
CA THR A 148 16.19 0.60 -9.35
C THR A 148 16.51 0.56 -7.87
N MET A 149 16.26 1.68 -7.19
CA MET A 149 16.45 1.81 -5.75
C MET A 149 15.24 1.33 -4.96
N PHE A 150 15.50 0.49 -3.96
CA PHE A 150 14.51 -0.05 -3.02
C PHE A 150 14.96 0.19 -1.60
N GLY A 151 14.45 1.26 -0.97
CA GLY A 151 14.89 1.65 0.36
C GLY A 151 16.35 2.12 0.31
N THR A 152 17.28 1.32 0.83
CA THR A 152 18.74 1.54 0.77
C THR A 152 19.46 0.59 -0.18
N VAL A 153 18.72 -0.27 -0.90
CA VAL A 153 19.30 -1.29 -1.80
C VAL A 153 19.08 -0.92 -3.25
N PHE A 154 20.16 -0.72 -4.00
CA PHE A 154 20.15 -0.43 -5.42
C PHE A 154 20.35 -1.73 -6.22
N LEU A 155 19.32 -2.19 -6.93
CA LEU A 155 19.44 -3.34 -7.82
C LEU A 155 19.88 -2.85 -9.19
N THR A 156 21.03 -3.30 -9.68
CA THR A 156 21.62 -2.84 -10.96
C THR A 156 22.17 -4.02 -11.76
N ASP A 157 22.33 -3.85 -13.07
CA ASP A 157 23.10 -4.74 -13.94
C ASP A 157 24.43 -4.10 -14.37
N GLN A 158 24.67 -2.85 -13.95
CA GLN A 158 25.91 -2.16 -14.24
C GLN A 158 26.98 -2.65 -13.28
N ARG A 159 28.10 -3.07 -13.85
CA ARG A 159 29.31 -3.33 -13.06
C ARG A 159 29.75 -2.02 -12.43
N MET A 160 29.75 -1.99 -11.11
CA MET A 160 30.24 -0.85 -10.33
C MET A 160 31.77 -0.92 -10.31
N GLU A 161 32.42 -0.15 -11.16
CA GLU A 161 33.87 0.09 -11.02
C GLU A 161 34.08 0.85 -9.72
N ALA A 162 34.66 0.19 -8.72
CA ALA A 162 34.98 0.80 -7.44
C ALA A 162 35.83 2.06 -7.68
N ASP A 163 35.50 3.13 -6.96
CA ASP A 163 36.25 4.40 -6.93
C ASP A 163 36.27 5.25 -8.21
N SER A 164 35.49 4.91 -9.25
CA SER A 164 35.34 5.82 -10.39
C SER A 164 34.51 7.06 -10.00
N PRO A 165 34.81 8.27 -10.53
CA PRO A 165 33.99 9.47 -10.27
C PRO A 165 32.53 9.27 -10.68
N ARG A 166 32.28 8.49 -11.73
CA ARG A 166 30.92 8.14 -12.18
C ARG A 166 30.21 7.28 -11.14
N THR A 167 30.88 6.26 -10.61
CA THR A 167 30.30 5.36 -9.59
C THR A 167 30.01 6.13 -8.29
N GLN A 168 30.87 7.08 -7.92
CA GLN A 168 30.66 7.94 -6.76
C GLN A 168 29.45 8.85 -6.93
N GLY A 169 29.35 9.55 -8.07
CA GLY A 169 28.17 10.37 -8.39
C GLY A 169 26.89 9.53 -8.37
N LEU A 170 26.90 8.36 -9.03
CA LEU A 170 25.75 7.46 -9.02
C LEU A 170 25.39 7.02 -7.59
N ALA A 171 26.36 6.65 -6.76
CA ALA A 171 26.11 6.28 -5.37
C ALA A 171 25.48 7.43 -4.56
N GLU A 172 25.88 8.68 -4.80
CA GLU A 172 25.29 9.87 -4.18
C GLU A 172 23.86 10.18 -4.68
N HIS A 173 23.60 9.95 -5.97
CA HIS A 173 22.25 10.00 -6.55
C HIS A 173 21.33 8.97 -5.88
N GLU A 174 21.76 7.71 -5.80
CA GLU A 174 20.97 6.64 -5.16
C GLU A 174 20.77 6.86 -3.66
N ALA A 175 21.74 7.45 -2.96
CA ALA A 175 21.59 7.80 -1.55
C ALA A 175 20.49 8.85 -1.31
N ARG A 176 20.31 9.81 -2.23
CA ARG A 176 19.20 10.76 -2.15
C ARG A 176 17.86 10.10 -2.44
N HIS A 177 17.80 9.12 -3.32
CA HIS A 177 16.60 8.27 -3.45
C HIS A 177 16.32 7.48 -2.17
N ALA A 178 17.35 7.02 -1.45
CA ALA A 178 17.18 6.39 -0.15
C ALA A 178 16.57 7.34 0.90
N ASP A 179 16.98 8.61 0.90
CA ASP A 179 16.37 9.65 1.74
C ASP A 179 14.90 9.88 1.39
N GLN A 180 14.57 9.96 0.09
CA GLN A 180 13.19 10.07 -0.38
C GLN A 180 12.36 8.86 0.08
N TRP A 181 12.86 7.64 -0.12
CA TRP A 181 12.24 6.40 0.36
C TRP A 181 11.90 6.49 1.85
N ALA A 182 12.85 6.93 2.69
CA ALA A 182 12.63 7.02 4.13
C ALA A 182 11.59 8.09 4.48
N ALA A 183 11.70 9.28 3.89
CA ALA A 183 10.76 10.38 4.14
C ALA A 183 9.32 9.99 3.79
N PHE A 184 9.09 9.43 2.60
CA PHE A 184 7.75 9.03 2.17
C PHE A 184 7.24 7.78 2.91
N SER A 185 8.11 6.85 3.28
CA SER A 185 7.73 5.68 4.10
C SER A 185 7.27 6.10 5.50
N LEU A 186 7.92 7.08 6.12
CA LEU A 186 7.46 7.65 7.40
C LEU A 186 6.07 8.26 7.27
N VAL A 187 5.80 8.99 6.18
CA VAL A 187 4.52 9.69 5.99
C VAL A 187 3.39 8.72 5.64
N GLY A 188 3.58 7.88 4.62
CA GLY A 188 2.52 7.10 3.99
C GLY A 188 2.74 5.58 3.95
N GLY A 189 3.79 5.08 4.59
CA GLY A 189 4.19 3.67 4.54
C GLY A 189 5.02 3.33 3.30
N PRO A 190 5.56 2.10 3.20
CA PRO A 190 6.57 1.72 2.21
C PRO A 190 6.09 1.78 0.76
N ALA A 191 4.78 1.84 0.49
CA ALA A 191 4.27 1.98 -0.87
C ALA A 191 4.17 3.44 -1.34
N ALA A 192 4.36 4.42 -0.46
CA ALA A 192 4.10 5.82 -0.76
C ALA A 192 5.06 6.39 -1.81
N PHE A 193 6.38 6.19 -1.63
CA PHE A 193 7.37 6.66 -2.60
C PHE A 193 7.20 6.05 -4.00
N PRO A 194 7.18 4.73 -4.19
CA PRO A 194 7.06 4.16 -5.53
C PRO A 194 5.75 4.54 -6.21
N ALA A 195 4.65 4.72 -5.46
CA ALA A 195 3.40 5.19 -6.03
C ALA A 195 3.51 6.64 -6.52
N LEU A 196 4.08 7.54 -5.71
CA LEU A 196 4.26 8.95 -6.09
C LEU A 196 5.27 9.10 -7.21
N TYR A 197 6.38 8.36 -7.16
CA TYR A 197 7.38 8.31 -8.23
C TYR A 197 6.75 7.85 -9.54
N ALA A 198 5.96 6.76 -9.54
CA ALA A 198 5.31 6.27 -10.75
C ALA A 198 4.29 7.26 -11.32
N VAL A 199 3.56 7.97 -10.45
CA VAL A 199 2.66 9.06 -10.87
C VAL A 199 3.46 10.19 -11.51
N ASP A 200 4.55 10.64 -10.87
CA ASP A 200 5.38 11.71 -11.39
C ASP A 200 6.06 11.32 -12.71
N GLU A 201 6.65 10.13 -12.80
CA GLU A 201 7.27 9.56 -14.02
C GLU A 201 6.28 9.48 -15.19
N ALA A 202 5.00 9.19 -14.92
CA ALA A 202 3.98 9.14 -15.97
C ALA A 202 3.70 10.53 -16.58
N PHE A 203 3.86 11.61 -15.82
CA PHE A 203 3.67 12.99 -16.29
C PHE A 203 4.98 13.69 -16.67
N PHE A 204 6.10 13.27 -16.10
CA PHE A 204 7.41 13.89 -16.19
C PHE A 204 8.47 12.78 -16.28
N PRO A 205 8.59 12.08 -17.41
CA PRO A 205 9.47 10.93 -17.51
C PRO A 205 10.95 11.31 -17.53
N GLY A 206 11.78 10.45 -16.94
CA GLY A 206 13.23 10.57 -16.96
C GLY A 206 13.70 11.84 -16.27
N ALA A 207 14.56 12.63 -16.93
CA ALA A 207 15.15 13.83 -16.33
C ALA A 207 14.12 14.95 -15.99
N PHE A 208 12.88 14.84 -16.47
CA PHE A 208 11.79 15.74 -16.05
C PHE A 208 11.20 15.39 -14.69
N ASN A 209 11.39 14.16 -14.22
CA ASN A 209 10.85 13.66 -12.96
C ASN A 209 11.40 14.48 -11.79
N HIS A 210 10.53 14.96 -10.93
CA HIS A 210 10.90 15.82 -9.81
C HIS A 210 11.77 15.09 -8.79
N PHE A 211 11.56 13.77 -8.62
CA PHE A 211 12.37 12.95 -7.72
C PHE A 211 13.78 12.74 -8.26
N GLU A 212 13.92 12.50 -9.57
CA GLU A 212 15.22 12.40 -10.26
C GLU A 212 15.99 13.72 -10.19
N ARG A 213 15.30 14.84 -10.41
CA ARG A 213 15.91 16.18 -10.29
C ARG A 213 16.40 16.47 -8.87
N GLN A 214 15.59 16.13 -7.86
CA GLN A 214 16.00 16.28 -6.47
C GLN A 214 17.16 15.34 -6.11
N ALA A 215 17.21 14.15 -6.73
CA ALA A 215 18.31 13.21 -6.61
C ALA A 215 19.54 13.59 -7.46
N GLY A 216 19.52 14.72 -8.18
CA GLY A 216 20.66 15.24 -8.95
C GLY A 216 20.84 14.52 -10.27
N LEU A 217 20.54 15.22 -11.37
CA LEU A 217 20.59 14.65 -12.71
C LEU A 217 21.99 14.27 -13.14
N ASP A 218 22.98 15.16 -12.94
CA ASP A 218 24.36 14.95 -13.37
C ASP A 218 24.97 13.71 -12.70
N ASP A 219 24.70 13.55 -11.40
CA ASP A 219 25.16 12.42 -10.59
C ASP A 219 24.51 11.10 -11.02
N GLY A 220 23.26 11.14 -11.47
CA GLY A 220 22.54 10.00 -12.07
C GLY A 220 22.89 9.74 -13.54
N GLY A 221 23.73 10.57 -14.16
CA GLY A 221 24.10 10.47 -15.56
C GLY A 221 23.00 10.88 -16.55
N TYR A 222 22.05 11.70 -16.12
CA TYR A 222 21.02 12.26 -16.97
C TYR A 222 21.47 13.58 -17.60
N ASP A 223 21.13 13.77 -18.88
CA ASP A 223 21.23 15.09 -19.50
C ASP A 223 20.21 16.05 -18.88
N THR A 224 20.63 17.29 -18.65
CA THR A 224 19.71 18.34 -18.19
C THR A 224 18.64 18.57 -19.27
N PRO A 225 17.35 18.40 -18.92
CA PRO A 225 16.27 18.51 -19.90
C PRO A 225 16.10 19.97 -20.35
N SER A 226 15.76 20.16 -21.63
CA SER A 226 15.32 21.47 -22.14
C SER A 226 14.05 21.96 -21.43
N ASP A 227 13.83 23.28 -21.36
CA ASP A 227 12.68 23.91 -20.66
C ASP A 227 11.27 23.54 -21.17
N CYS A 228 11.16 22.79 -22.28
CA CYS A 228 9.87 22.38 -22.84
C CYS A 228 9.25 21.21 -22.04
N PRO A 229 7.93 21.24 -21.74
CA PRO A 229 7.26 20.13 -21.07
C PRO A 229 7.32 18.85 -21.92
N SER A 230 7.51 17.70 -21.27
CA SER A 230 7.64 16.43 -21.98
C SER A 230 6.38 16.11 -22.80
N ILE A 231 6.57 15.75 -24.08
CA ILE A 231 5.46 15.32 -24.96
C ILE A 231 4.75 14.09 -24.36
N ALA A 232 5.51 13.20 -23.73
CA ALA A 232 4.99 12.03 -23.03
C ALA A 232 4.02 12.40 -21.91
N GLY A 233 4.34 13.40 -21.08
CA GLY A 233 3.45 13.90 -20.04
C GLY A 233 2.13 14.44 -20.58
N GLN A 234 2.20 15.19 -21.68
CA GLN A 234 1.01 15.67 -22.38
C GLN A 234 0.15 14.52 -22.88
N LEU A 235 0.76 13.48 -23.48
CA LEU A 235 0.05 12.29 -23.95
C LEU A 235 -0.58 11.50 -22.81
N THR A 236 0.09 11.37 -21.66
CA THR A 236 -0.48 10.73 -20.47
C THR A 236 -1.73 11.47 -19.98
N LEU A 237 -1.68 12.81 -19.89
CA LEU A 237 -2.84 13.61 -19.50
C LEU A 237 -4.02 13.44 -20.46
N VAL A 238 -3.76 13.48 -21.77
CA VAL A 238 -4.78 13.26 -22.80
C VAL A 238 -5.39 11.86 -22.65
N SER A 239 -4.56 10.84 -22.47
CA SER A 239 -5.01 9.45 -22.31
C SER A 239 -5.87 9.27 -21.06
N LEU A 240 -5.46 9.83 -19.92
CA LEU A 240 -6.24 9.80 -18.68
C LEU A 240 -7.59 10.49 -18.84
N GLY A 241 -7.61 11.62 -19.55
CA GLY A 241 -8.83 12.36 -19.89
C GLY A 241 -9.78 11.51 -20.73
N LEU A 242 -9.28 10.83 -21.77
CA LEU A 242 -10.07 9.96 -22.64
C LEU A 242 -10.64 8.75 -21.89
N VAL A 243 -9.84 8.09 -21.05
CA VAL A 243 -10.30 6.94 -20.24
C VAL A 243 -11.36 7.39 -19.25
N SER A 244 -11.14 8.50 -18.55
CA SER A 244 -12.09 9.05 -17.57
C SER A 244 -13.42 9.46 -18.22
N ALA A 245 -13.36 10.14 -19.37
CA ALA A 245 -14.54 10.50 -20.16
C ALA A 245 -15.32 9.26 -20.61
N SER A 246 -14.60 8.24 -21.11
CA SER A 246 -15.20 6.98 -21.57
C SER A 246 -15.89 6.22 -20.42
N ALA A 247 -15.24 6.13 -19.26
CA ALA A 247 -15.81 5.49 -18.07
C ALA A 247 -17.07 6.23 -17.58
N LEU A 248 -17.09 7.56 -17.62
CA LEU A 248 -18.26 8.35 -17.28
C LEU A 248 -19.42 8.12 -18.26
N VAL A 249 -19.15 8.05 -19.56
CA VAL A 249 -20.16 7.74 -20.60
C VAL A 249 -20.71 6.33 -20.40
N ALA A 250 -19.85 5.33 -20.17
CA ALA A 250 -20.27 3.95 -19.93
C ALA A 250 -21.15 3.85 -18.66
N ARG A 251 -20.74 4.51 -17.56
CA ARG A 251 -21.52 4.53 -16.32
C ARG A 251 -22.89 5.19 -16.49
N ARG A 252 -22.99 6.24 -17.30
CA ARG A 252 -24.27 6.89 -17.62
C ARG A 252 -25.18 5.96 -18.43
N ARG A 253 -24.64 5.23 -19.40
CA ARG A 253 -25.41 4.24 -20.18
C ARG A 253 -25.90 3.08 -19.32
N LEU A 254 -25.05 2.57 -18.43
CA LEU A 254 -25.40 1.46 -17.52
C LEU A 254 -26.42 1.84 -16.45
N ARG A 255 -26.52 3.13 -16.08
CA ARG A 255 -27.52 3.56 -15.10
C ARG A 255 -28.96 3.53 -15.62
N GLY A 256 -29.17 3.39 -16.94
CA GLY A 256 -30.49 3.38 -17.57
C GLY A 256 -31.32 4.63 -17.27
N PRO A 257 -32.38 4.90 -18.04
CA PRO A 257 -33.45 5.73 -17.52
C PRO A 257 -34.02 5.00 -16.28
N SER A 258 -34.09 5.68 -15.13
CA SER A 258 -34.85 5.14 -13.99
C SER A 258 -36.22 4.70 -14.52
N PRO A 259 -36.69 3.48 -14.21
CA PRO A 259 -38.02 3.06 -14.63
C PRO A 259 -38.96 4.18 -14.19
N ALA A 260 -39.61 4.81 -15.17
CA ALA A 260 -40.58 5.86 -14.90
C ALA A 260 -41.50 5.31 -13.82
N SER A 261 -41.67 6.07 -12.73
CA SER A 261 -42.62 5.74 -11.68
C SER A 261 -43.96 5.49 -12.37
N THR A 262 -44.27 4.22 -12.64
CA THR A 262 -45.58 3.81 -13.12
C THR A 262 -46.48 4.13 -11.96
N GLY A 263 -47.17 5.27 -12.06
CA GLY A 263 -47.99 5.82 -11.00
C GLY A 263 -48.78 4.72 -10.34
N SER A 264 -48.60 4.59 -9.03
CA SER A 264 -49.49 3.83 -8.18
C SER A 264 -50.88 4.41 -8.44
N LYS A 265 -51.71 3.68 -9.17
CA LYS A 265 -53.13 4.00 -9.25
C LYS A 265 -53.65 3.74 -7.84
N ASP A 266 -53.85 4.82 -7.09
CA ASP A 266 -54.60 4.81 -5.85
C ASP A 266 -55.95 4.13 -6.12
N PHE A 267 -56.09 2.89 -5.66
CA PHE A 267 -57.39 2.25 -5.61
C PHE A 267 -58.17 2.94 -4.48
N PRO A 268 -59.34 3.54 -4.76
CA PRO A 268 -60.16 4.11 -3.70
C PRO A 268 -60.58 2.99 -2.75
N ARG A 269 -60.23 3.14 -1.47
CA ARG A 269 -60.79 2.32 -0.38
C ARG A 269 -62.27 2.65 -0.28
N SER A 270 -63.11 1.75 -0.76
CA SER A 270 -64.53 1.72 -0.43
C SER A 270 -64.68 1.48 1.07
N ALA A 271 -65.28 2.44 1.76
CA ALA A 271 -65.73 2.27 3.14
C ALA A 271 -67.05 1.49 3.14
N SER A 272 -67.11 0.46 3.96
CA SER A 272 -68.33 -0.27 4.34
C SER A 272 -68.15 -0.76 5.77
#